data_AF-A0A939Z0X2-F1
#
_entry.id   AF-A0A939Z0X2-F1
#
_cell.length_a   1.000
_cell.length_b   1.000
_cell.length_c   1.000
_cell.angle_alpha   90.00
_cell.angle_beta   90.00
_cell.angle_gamma   90.00
#
_symmetry.space_group_name_H-M   'P 1'
#
loop_
_entity.id
_entity.type
_entity.pdbx_description
1 polymer ?
#
loop_
_entity_poly.entity_id
_entity_poly.type
_entity_poly.pdbx_seq_one_letter_code
_entity_poly.pdbx_strand_id
1 'polypeptide(L)'
;MPFEASQWIWCARAASVNAYALFKQTFPAQAGPAKLLVSADAQYAAFLNGELIGEGQYADYPAWKVYDELPCATIAGENALEIAVWCPATDSAVYRAGRAGLLFELADGSGGLLAASSEETLCAPHPNYQSGPIENITPQLGYTFSYDARAAAPEFGPAAPFDGPRALHPRPVPKLKRLPRKSAELIAQGVFFDGPGGTFAEKMQFAPMAYRRLKDMSGLRERPALPAPEGVPLACADGEGIYLLVDLMEEDAGFLDLDIGLDGEAEILIGWGEHTHDLRLRTAVGPRNFAARYMARPGRNRFTHLFRRAGLRFVELFVRAHACTLYYAGIRPTRLPVSDKPRFHVADHLHQRIYEVSVNTLTACMHEHYEDCPWREQALYTMDSRNQMLCGYYALGEYAMPRASLRLMALGFREDGLLELCAPARVSVTIPSFTAMFLVQLQEYHLYSGDSEFAREMLPVARAVAEALLARVDGSGLIPA
;
A
#
# COMPACT_ATOMS: atom_id res chain seq x y z
N MET A 1 11.22 18.15 21.90
CA MET A 1 10.11 17.40 21.28
C MET A 1 10.51 17.07 19.85
N PRO A 2 9.96 16.00 19.23
CA PRO A 2 10.16 15.75 17.80
C PRO A 2 9.76 16.97 16.96
N PHE A 3 10.49 17.24 15.88
CA PHE A 3 10.17 18.26 14.87
C PHE A 3 10.32 19.72 15.33
N GLU A 4 11.09 20.02 16.37
CA GLU A 4 11.33 21.40 16.83
C GLU A 4 12.10 22.26 15.82
N ALA A 5 12.96 21.64 15.00
CA ALA A 5 13.77 22.31 13.99
C ALA A 5 13.18 22.22 12.57
N SER A 6 11.99 21.63 12.43
CA SER A 6 11.41 21.26 11.13
C SER A 6 10.15 22.02 10.81
N GLN A 7 9.92 22.19 9.51
CA GLN A 7 8.70 22.75 8.96
C GLN A 7 8.10 21.76 7.97
N TRP A 8 6.77 21.74 7.90
CA TRP A 8 6.07 21.04 6.84
C TRP A 8 6.40 21.71 5.51
N ILE A 9 6.81 20.91 4.53
CA ILE A 9 7.23 21.40 3.21
C ILE A 9 6.49 20.66 2.10
N TRP A 10 6.34 21.32 0.95
CA TRP A 10 5.81 20.68 -0.26
C TRP A 10 6.47 21.21 -1.54
N CYS A 11 6.35 20.45 -2.63
CA CYS A 11 6.74 20.90 -3.96
C CYS A 11 5.60 21.70 -4.60
N ALA A 12 5.69 23.03 -4.62
CA ALA A 12 4.66 23.90 -5.21
C ALA A 12 4.43 23.66 -6.72
N ARG A 13 5.40 23.02 -7.39
CA ARG A 13 5.33 22.66 -8.82
C ARG A 13 4.65 21.30 -9.06
N ALA A 14 4.33 20.53 -8.01
CA ALA A 14 3.64 19.26 -8.15
C ALA A 14 2.16 19.45 -8.53
N ALA A 15 1.54 18.42 -9.09
CA ALA A 15 0.11 18.44 -9.41
C ALA A 15 -0.75 18.63 -8.16
N SER A 16 -2.00 19.09 -8.35
CA SER A 16 -2.95 19.29 -7.25
C SER A 16 -3.61 17.99 -6.75
N VAL A 17 -3.65 16.95 -7.59
CA VAL A 17 -4.16 15.61 -7.27
C VAL A 17 -3.24 14.55 -7.85
N ASN A 18 -3.26 13.35 -7.25
CA ASN A 18 -2.35 12.26 -7.64
C ASN A 18 -0.91 12.77 -7.79
N ALA A 19 -0.43 13.48 -6.77
CA ALA A 19 0.81 14.24 -6.82
C ALA A 19 1.97 13.37 -6.36
N TYR A 20 3.00 13.24 -7.21
CA TYR A 20 4.26 12.63 -6.83
C TYR A 20 5.35 13.71 -6.78
N ALA A 21 6.12 13.73 -5.68
CA ALA A 21 7.23 14.66 -5.50
C ALA A 21 8.46 13.95 -4.94
N LEU A 22 9.64 14.44 -5.29
CA LEU A 22 10.93 14.05 -4.72
C LEU A 22 11.44 15.21 -3.87
N PHE A 23 12.01 14.88 -2.72
CA PHE A 23 12.68 15.80 -1.81
C PHE A 23 14.11 15.32 -1.59
N LYS A 24 15.07 16.24 -1.55
CA LYS A 24 16.49 15.94 -1.40
C LYS A 24 17.15 16.92 -0.44
N GLN A 25 17.95 16.37 0.46
CA GLN A 25 18.82 17.12 1.36
C GLN A 25 20.20 16.45 1.41
N THR A 26 21.26 17.23 1.26
CA THR A 26 22.63 16.77 1.50
C THR A 26 23.17 17.36 2.79
N PHE A 27 24.01 16.60 3.49
CA PHE A 27 24.60 17.01 4.76
C PHE A 27 25.90 16.23 5.04
N PRO A 28 26.89 16.84 5.70
CA PRO A 28 28.07 16.13 6.16
C PRO A 28 27.78 15.36 7.45
N ALA A 29 28.33 14.17 7.61
CA ALA A 29 28.24 13.39 8.85
C ALA A 29 29.49 12.53 9.08
N GLN A 30 29.63 12.01 10.30
CA GLN A 30 30.53 10.90 10.59
C GLN A 30 29.85 9.57 10.25
N ALA A 31 30.63 8.51 10.06
CA ALA A 31 30.07 7.17 9.92
C ALA A 31 29.50 6.70 11.27
N GLY A 32 28.22 6.31 11.29
CA GLY A 32 27.59 5.90 12.54
C GLY A 32 26.09 5.66 12.43
N PRO A 33 25.47 5.19 13.52
CA PRO A 33 24.01 5.07 13.58
C PRO A 33 23.37 6.45 13.50
N ALA A 34 22.23 6.52 12.82
CA ALA A 34 21.39 7.69 12.71
C ALA A 34 19.91 7.28 12.79
N LYS A 35 19.03 8.27 12.95
CA LYS A 35 17.59 8.05 13.03
C LYS A 35 16.84 9.13 12.29
N LEU A 36 16.02 8.72 11.32
CA LEU A 36 15.10 9.59 10.60
C LEU A 36 13.71 9.54 11.25
N LEU A 37 13.22 10.68 11.72
CA LEU A 37 11.82 10.89 12.02
C LEU A 37 11.15 11.41 10.75
N VAL A 38 10.03 10.82 10.32
CA VAL A 38 9.36 11.24 9.09
C VAL A 38 7.84 11.12 9.19
N SER A 39 7.13 12.12 8.70
CA SER A 39 5.68 12.10 8.49
C SER A 39 5.37 12.68 7.12
N ALA A 40 4.48 12.03 6.38
CA ALA A 40 4.04 12.49 5.07
C ALA A 40 2.53 12.48 4.95
N ASP A 41 2.03 13.28 4.02
CA ASP A 41 0.69 13.16 3.48
C ASP A 41 0.79 12.91 1.96
N ALA A 42 0.51 11.72 1.42
CA ALA A 42 -0.13 10.56 2.07
C ALA A 42 0.79 9.34 2.26
N GLN A 43 1.78 9.12 1.41
CA GLN A 43 2.67 7.95 1.42
C GLN A 43 4.09 8.38 1.07
N TYR A 44 5.11 7.73 1.64
CA TYR A 44 6.51 8.04 1.34
C TYR A 44 7.37 6.79 1.08
N ALA A 45 8.50 7.00 0.42
CA ALA A 45 9.65 6.10 0.39
C ALA A 45 10.94 6.93 0.62
N ALA A 46 11.70 6.59 1.65
CA ALA A 46 12.88 7.33 2.09
C ALA A 46 14.17 6.55 1.80
N PHE A 47 15.14 7.21 1.20
CA PHE A 47 16.42 6.66 0.79
C PHE A 47 17.56 7.46 1.41
N LEU A 48 18.56 6.77 1.96
CA LEU A 48 19.80 7.38 2.42
C LEU A 48 20.95 6.83 1.58
N ASN A 49 21.66 7.70 0.88
CA ASN A 49 22.76 7.34 -0.01
C ASN A 49 22.36 6.30 -1.08
N GLY A 50 21.11 6.38 -1.57
CA GLY A 50 20.56 5.47 -2.57
C GLY A 50 19.97 4.17 -2.00
N GLU A 51 20.15 3.88 -0.71
CA GLU A 51 19.58 2.71 -0.05
C GLU A 51 18.23 3.04 0.60
N LEU A 52 17.21 2.21 0.36
CA LEU A 52 15.88 2.36 0.95
C LEU A 52 15.95 2.08 2.46
N ILE A 53 15.61 3.09 3.28
CA ILE A 53 15.60 2.98 4.75
C ILE A 53 14.20 2.83 5.34
N GLY A 54 13.15 3.14 4.56
CA GLY A 54 11.77 2.83 4.92
C GLY A 54 10.74 3.43 3.99
N GLU A 55 9.55 2.84 4.01
CA GLU A 55 8.43 3.22 3.16
C GLU A 55 7.10 3.04 3.89
N GLY A 56 6.05 3.68 3.38
CA GLY A 56 4.68 3.53 3.88
C GLY A 56 4.39 4.41 5.10
N GLN A 57 3.42 5.30 4.94
CA GLN A 57 2.85 6.12 6.01
C GLN A 57 1.68 5.38 6.66
N TYR A 58 1.60 5.47 7.99
CA TYR A 58 0.47 4.94 8.74
C TYR A 58 -0.80 5.69 8.35
N ALA A 59 -1.88 4.95 8.11
CA ALA A 59 -3.15 5.54 7.75
C ALA A 59 -3.66 6.40 8.92
N ASP A 60 -3.75 7.70 8.70
CA ASP A 60 -4.10 8.67 9.73
C ASP A 60 -5.10 9.72 9.22
N TYR A 61 -5.54 10.60 10.13
CA TYR A 61 -6.37 11.75 9.76
C TYR A 61 -5.51 13.01 9.66
N PRO A 62 -5.86 13.99 8.82
CA PRO A 62 -5.13 15.25 8.72
C PRO A 62 -4.93 15.99 10.06
N ALA A 63 -5.87 15.83 11.00
CA ALA A 63 -5.80 16.44 12.34
C ALA A 63 -5.06 15.58 13.38
N TRP A 64 -4.72 14.33 13.05
CA TRP A 64 -4.03 13.38 13.92
C TRP A 64 -2.88 12.73 13.14
N LYS A 65 -1.82 13.48 12.83
CA LYS A 65 -0.73 12.99 11.98
C LYS A 65 0.22 12.09 12.75
N VAL A 66 0.61 10.99 12.12
CA VAL A 66 1.55 10.01 12.67
C VAL A 66 2.91 10.15 12.03
N TYR A 67 3.98 9.95 12.80
CA TYR A 67 5.35 9.87 12.29
C TYR A 67 5.97 8.47 12.52
N ASP A 68 6.87 8.10 11.61
CA ASP A 68 7.77 6.96 11.75
C ASP A 68 9.08 7.37 12.42
N GLU A 69 9.69 6.41 13.12
CA GLU A 69 11.11 6.45 13.45
C GLU A 69 11.84 5.36 12.66
N LEU A 70 12.75 5.75 11.78
CA LEU A 70 13.49 4.86 10.90
C LEU A 70 14.96 4.83 11.33
N PRO A 71 15.46 3.71 11.88
CA PRO A 71 16.88 3.55 12.13
C PRO A 71 17.64 3.45 10.81
N CYS A 72 18.76 4.15 10.71
CA CYS A 72 19.62 4.16 9.53
C CYS A 72 21.10 4.34 9.93
N ALA A 73 22.00 4.42 8.95
CA ALA A 73 23.41 4.64 9.18
C ALA A 73 23.98 5.63 8.16
N THR A 74 24.73 6.61 8.64
CA THR A 74 25.46 7.57 7.82
C THR A 74 26.83 7.04 7.45
N ILE A 75 27.38 7.55 6.35
CA ILE A 75 28.80 7.36 5.98
C ILE A 75 29.60 8.60 6.39
N ALA A 76 30.93 8.45 6.51
CA ALA A 76 31.81 9.58 6.75
C ALA A 76 31.87 10.48 5.50
N GLY A 77 31.68 11.78 5.67
CA GLY A 77 31.65 12.75 4.58
C GLY A 77 30.23 13.16 4.19
N GLU A 78 30.01 13.44 2.91
CA GLU A 78 28.71 13.89 2.40
C GLU A 78 27.72 12.72 2.30
N ASN A 79 26.53 12.93 2.85
CA ASN A 79 25.40 12.02 2.75
C ASN A 79 24.26 12.71 1.99
N ALA A 80 23.41 11.92 1.34
CA ALA A 80 22.22 12.41 0.64
C ALA A 80 20.97 11.66 1.13
N LEU A 81 20.03 12.39 1.71
CA LEU A 81 18.68 11.93 2.01
C LEU A 81 17.78 12.29 0.84
N GLU A 82 17.09 11.30 0.28
CA GLU A 82 16.05 11.49 -0.73
C GLU A 82 14.74 10.89 -0.22
N ILE A 83 13.64 11.62 -0.30
CA ILE A 83 12.31 11.15 0.10
C ILE A 83 11.35 11.37 -1.06
N ALA A 84 10.81 10.29 -1.60
CA ALA A 84 9.74 10.33 -2.57
C ALA A 84 8.39 10.30 -1.83
N VAL A 85 7.47 11.19 -2.20
CA VAL A 85 6.14 11.32 -1.57
C VAL A 85 5.06 11.23 -2.63
N TRP A 86 4.03 10.44 -2.36
CA TRP A 86 2.80 10.37 -3.12
C TRP A 86 1.62 10.87 -2.28
N CYS A 87 0.83 11.77 -2.84
CA CYS A 87 -0.43 12.22 -2.25
C CYS A 87 -1.55 12.11 -3.29
N PRO A 88 -2.58 11.25 -3.08
CA PRO A 88 -3.72 11.21 -3.98
C PRO A 88 -4.55 12.50 -3.92
N ALA A 89 -4.52 13.22 -2.79
CA ALA A 89 -5.25 14.47 -2.52
C ALA A 89 -6.74 14.42 -2.89
N THR A 90 -7.33 13.22 -2.82
CA THR A 90 -8.74 12.92 -3.11
C THR A 90 -9.24 11.92 -2.09
N ASP A 91 -10.45 12.14 -1.57
CA ASP A 91 -11.04 11.25 -0.57
C ASP A 91 -11.26 9.85 -1.16
N SER A 92 -11.05 8.83 -0.32
CA SER A 92 -11.28 7.42 -0.66
C SER A 92 -11.66 6.64 0.62
N ALA A 93 -11.84 5.33 0.52
CA ALA A 93 -12.14 4.49 1.69
C ALA A 93 -10.91 4.21 2.59
N VAL A 94 -9.71 4.53 2.09
CA VAL A 94 -8.42 4.29 2.79
C VAL A 94 -7.64 5.57 3.07
N TYR A 95 -8.18 6.72 2.70
CA TYR A 95 -7.52 8.01 2.86
C TYR A 95 -8.54 9.15 2.95
N ARG A 96 -8.40 9.98 3.99
CA ARG A 96 -9.09 11.26 4.14
C ARG A 96 -8.22 12.34 3.53
N ALA A 97 -8.72 13.05 2.52
CA ALA A 97 -7.99 14.09 1.81
C ALA A 97 -7.43 15.15 2.78
N GLY A 98 -6.11 15.24 2.80
CA GLY A 98 -5.34 16.24 3.53
C GLY A 98 -4.62 17.18 2.58
N ARG A 99 -3.64 17.91 3.13
CA ARG A 99 -2.73 18.76 2.35
C ARG A 99 -1.44 17.99 2.14
N ALA A 100 -1.08 17.75 0.88
CA ALA A 100 0.17 17.11 0.52
C ALA A 100 1.36 17.80 1.20
N GLY A 101 2.22 17.00 1.84
CA GLY A 101 3.27 17.53 2.69
C GLY A 101 4.27 16.48 3.15
N LEU A 102 5.46 16.95 3.49
CA LEU A 102 6.52 16.17 4.11
C LEU A 102 7.06 16.93 5.33
N LEU A 103 7.33 16.19 6.40
CA LEU A 103 8.02 16.65 7.60
C LEU A 103 9.08 15.61 7.96
N PHE A 104 10.34 16.02 8.15
CA PHE A 104 11.39 15.09 8.58
C PHE A 104 12.46 15.74 9.46
N GLU A 105 13.04 14.94 10.37
CA GLU A 105 14.26 15.24 11.12
C GLU A 105 15.19 14.04 11.08
N LEU A 106 16.46 14.27 10.76
CA LEU A 106 17.51 13.26 10.81
C LEU A 106 18.51 13.65 11.88
N ALA A 107 18.76 12.76 12.82
CA ALA A 107 19.74 12.95 13.88
C ALA A 107 20.75 11.79 13.93
N ASP A 108 21.97 12.07 14.39
CA ASP A 108 22.98 11.05 14.66
C ASP A 108 22.67 10.24 15.94
N GLY A 109 23.48 9.23 16.23
CA GLY A 109 23.34 8.38 17.41
C GLY A 109 23.50 9.08 18.76
N SER A 110 24.02 10.32 18.79
CA SER A 110 24.10 11.17 19.98
C SER A 110 22.89 12.09 20.14
N GLY A 111 22.01 12.15 19.14
CA GLY A 111 20.89 13.08 19.06
C GLY A 111 21.23 14.42 18.41
N GLY A 112 22.43 14.57 17.83
CA GLY A 112 22.83 15.75 17.08
C GLY A 112 22.08 15.84 15.75
N LEU A 113 21.44 17.00 15.49
CA LEU A 113 20.69 17.22 14.26
C LEU A 113 21.61 17.26 13.04
N LEU A 114 21.32 16.43 12.04
CA LEU A 114 22.06 16.34 10.78
C LEU A 114 21.31 17.02 9.63
N ALA A 115 19.98 16.88 9.59
CA ALA A 115 19.12 17.49 8.58
C ALA A 115 17.69 17.66 9.11
N ALA A 116 16.99 18.69 8.66
CA ALA A 116 15.60 18.97 8.99
C ALA A 116 14.88 19.52 7.75
N SER A 117 13.58 19.24 7.63
CA SER A 117 12.78 19.76 6.52
C SER A 117 12.57 21.27 6.66
N SER A 118 12.94 22.03 5.64
CA SER A 118 12.84 23.50 5.61
C SER A 118 12.72 24.02 4.16
N GLU A 119 12.65 25.34 3.99
CA GLU A 119 12.73 26.00 2.67
C GLU A 119 14.05 25.72 1.92
N GLU A 120 15.11 25.31 2.63
CA GLU A 120 16.40 24.91 2.05
C GLU A 120 16.35 23.48 1.45
N THR A 121 15.35 22.68 1.82
CA THR A 121 15.16 21.36 1.23
C THR A 121 14.83 21.49 -0.25
N LEU A 122 15.59 20.78 -1.08
CA LEU A 122 15.34 20.75 -2.51
C LEU A 122 14.18 19.80 -2.81
N CYS A 123 13.33 20.17 -3.76
CA CYS A 123 12.25 19.32 -4.25
C CYS A 123 12.06 19.41 -5.76
N ALA A 124 11.34 18.45 -6.33
CA ALA A 124 10.85 18.48 -7.70
C ALA A 124 9.62 17.57 -7.84
N PRO A 125 8.74 17.79 -8.83
CA PRO A 125 7.78 16.76 -9.23
C PRO A 125 8.52 15.46 -9.61
N HIS A 126 8.00 14.31 -9.19
CA HIS A 126 8.64 13.03 -9.50
C HIS A 126 8.53 12.76 -11.01
N PRO A 127 9.63 12.69 -11.76
CA PRO A 127 9.57 12.70 -13.23
C PRO A 127 9.08 11.36 -13.81
N ASN A 128 9.34 10.24 -13.10
CA ASN A 128 8.92 8.93 -13.57
C ASN A 128 7.44 8.61 -13.33
N TYR A 129 6.78 9.20 -12.32
CA TYR A 129 5.38 8.90 -12.06
C TYR A 129 4.47 9.94 -12.73
N GLN A 130 3.48 9.46 -13.48
CA GLN A 130 2.45 10.34 -14.01
C GLN A 130 1.62 10.93 -12.87
N SER A 131 1.75 12.25 -12.68
CA SER A 131 0.91 13.00 -11.75
C SER A 131 -0.36 13.54 -12.41
N GLY A 132 -1.33 13.95 -11.61
CA GLY A 132 -2.64 14.39 -12.09
C GLY A 132 -3.61 13.24 -12.36
N PRO A 133 -4.84 13.53 -12.79
CA PRO A 133 -5.89 12.53 -12.93
C PRO A 133 -5.50 11.40 -13.89
N ILE A 134 -5.56 10.17 -13.39
CA ILE A 134 -5.56 8.91 -14.16
C ILE A 134 -6.71 8.05 -13.65
N GLU A 135 -6.93 6.88 -14.23
CA GLU A 135 -7.98 5.97 -13.75
C GLU A 135 -7.75 5.50 -12.31
N ASN A 136 -8.84 5.21 -11.61
CA ASN A 136 -8.81 4.59 -10.29
C ASN A 136 -8.71 3.07 -10.41
N ILE A 137 -7.98 2.44 -9.49
CA ILE A 137 -8.05 0.99 -9.27
C ILE A 137 -9.48 0.63 -8.87
N THR A 138 -9.96 1.27 -7.82
CA THR A 138 -11.36 1.27 -7.39
C THR A 138 -11.68 2.63 -6.78
N PRO A 139 -12.97 3.01 -6.64
CA PRO A 139 -13.34 4.19 -5.86
C PRO A 139 -12.79 4.17 -4.42
N GLN A 140 -12.61 2.97 -3.85
CA GLN A 140 -12.10 2.77 -2.48
C GLN A 140 -10.60 3.02 -2.36
N LEU A 141 -9.81 2.58 -3.34
CA LEU A 141 -8.34 2.69 -3.32
C LEU A 141 -7.86 4.01 -3.93
N GLY A 142 -8.59 4.58 -4.89
CA GLY A 142 -8.15 5.74 -5.67
C GLY A 142 -7.29 5.33 -6.87
N TYR A 143 -6.37 6.21 -7.26
CA TYR A 143 -5.60 6.12 -8.51
C TYR A 143 -4.77 4.83 -8.65
N THR A 144 -4.66 4.34 -9.89
CA THR A 144 -3.59 3.40 -10.28
C THR A 144 -2.25 4.15 -10.40
N PHE A 145 -1.23 3.53 -11.01
CA PHE A 145 0.00 4.23 -11.37
C PHE A 145 0.36 4.06 -12.85
N SER A 146 1.09 5.05 -13.35
CA SER A 146 1.81 4.97 -14.62
C SER A 146 3.24 5.45 -14.38
N TYR A 147 4.21 4.59 -14.64
CA TYR A 147 5.62 4.86 -14.41
C TYR A 147 6.41 4.88 -15.72
N ASP A 148 7.26 5.88 -15.96
CA ASP A 148 8.18 5.96 -17.10
C ASP A 148 9.64 5.88 -16.66
N ALA A 149 10.28 4.74 -16.94
CA ALA A 149 11.67 4.48 -16.58
C ALA A 149 12.69 5.21 -17.47
N ARG A 150 12.23 5.90 -18.51
CA ARG A 150 13.05 6.69 -19.43
C ARG A 150 13.10 8.16 -19.03
N ALA A 151 12.30 8.57 -18.04
CA ALA A 151 12.21 9.96 -17.64
C ALA A 151 13.59 10.52 -17.24
N ALA A 152 13.88 11.72 -17.71
CA ALA A 152 15.12 12.41 -17.38
C ALA A 152 15.16 12.81 -15.90
N ALA A 153 16.36 13.09 -15.39
CA ALA A 153 16.53 13.64 -14.04
C ALA A 153 15.74 14.96 -13.90
N PRO A 154 15.08 15.19 -12.76
CA PRO A 154 14.27 16.37 -12.57
C PRO A 154 15.13 17.58 -12.21
N GLU A 155 14.62 18.78 -12.49
CA GLU A 155 15.23 20.02 -12.01
C GLU A 155 14.75 20.34 -10.58
N PHE A 156 15.68 20.21 -9.64
CA PHE A 156 15.43 20.52 -8.23
C PHE A 156 15.38 22.03 -7.98
N GLY A 157 14.49 22.44 -7.10
CA GLY A 157 14.34 23.81 -6.62
C GLY A 157 13.84 23.82 -5.18
N PRO A 158 13.74 24.98 -4.52
CA PRO A 158 13.38 25.05 -3.11
C PRO A 158 11.97 24.49 -2.84
N ALA A 159 11.81 23.84 -1.70
CA ALA A 159 10.50 23.43 -1.20
C ALA A 159 9.76 24.63 -0.58
N ALA A 160 8.42 24.60 -0.67
CA ALA A 160 7.57 25.63 -0.08
C ALA A 160 7.13 25.20 1.33
N PRO A 161 7.54 25.93 2.39
CA PRO A 161 7.06 25.64 3.74
C PRO A 161 5.59 26.02 3.90
N PHE A 162 4.91 25.37 4.83
CA PHE A 162 3.56 25.73 5.22
C PHE A 162 3.24 25.37 6.67
N ASP A 163 2.21 26.04 7.23
CA ASP A 163 1.69 25.70 8.55
C ASP A 163 0.86 24.40 8.48
N GLY A 164 1.48 23.30 8.87
CA GLY A 164 0.84 21.99 9.03
C GLY A 164 0.54 21.64 10.50
N PRO A 165 0.04 20.41 10.75
CA PRO A 165 -0.22 19.91 12.10
C PRO A 165 1.04 19.95 12.97
N ARG A 166 0.92 20.52 14.18
CA ARG A 166 2.01 20.59 15.17
C ARG A 166 2.00 19.44 16.17
N ALA A 167 0.82 18.87 16.44
CA ALA A 167 0.68 17.68 17.25
C ALA A 167 0.92 16.45 16.37
N LEU A 168 2.05 15.78 16.59
CA LEU A 168 2.45 14.57 15.90
C LEU A 168 2.44 13.40 16.88
N HIS A 169 1.99 12.24 16.42
CA HIS A 169 1.88 11.04 17.23
C HIS A 169 2.86 9.98 16.73
N PRO A 170 3.57 9.26 17.63
CA PRO A 170 4.39 8.13 17.20
C PRO A 170 3.50 7.05 16.60
N ARG A 171 4.07 6.23 15.70
CA ARG A 171 3.35 5.09 15.12
C ARG A 171 2.79 4.18 16.22
N PRO A 172 1.48 3.86 16.20
CA PRO A 172 0.85 3.06 17.25
C PRO A 172 1.08 1.55 17.09
N VAL A 173 1.55 1.11 15.91
CA VAL A 173 1.84 -0.29 15.58
C VAL A 173 3.27 -0.41 15.03
N PRO A 174 3.90 -1.60 15.08
CA PRO A 174 5.18 -1.81 14.41
C PRO A 174 5.11 -1.50 12.92
N LYS A 175 6.19 -0.96 12.36
CA LYS A 175 6.28 -0.76 10.90
C LYS A 175 6.20 -2.09 10.17
N LEU A 176 5.51 -2.10 9.04
CA LEU A 176 5.41 -3.27 8.18
C LEU A 176 6.80 -3.71 7.69
N LYS A 177 6.99 -5.03 7.60
CA LYS A 177 8.20 -5.62 7.06
C LYS A 177 7.96 -6.03 5.62
N ARG A 178 8.71 -5.42 4.70
CA ARG A 178 8.81 -5.87 3.32
C ARG A 178 9.72 -7.10 3.23
N LEU A 179 9.18 -8.19 2.74
CA LEU A 179 9.84 -9.48 2.60
C LEU A 179 10.53 -9.60 1.22
N PRO A 180 11.42 -10.60 1.04
CA PRO A 180 11.95 -10.96 -0.26
C PRO A 180 10.84 -11.26 -1.29
N ARG A 181 11.21 -11.35 -2.57
CA ARG A 181 10.28 -11.71 -3.66
C ARG A 181 9.51 -12.98 -3.29
N LYS A 182 8.19 -12.94 -3.43
CA LYS A 182 7.34 -14.13 -3.29
C LYS A 182 7.69 -15.13 -4.40
N SER A 183 7.73 -16.42 -4.08
CA SER A 183 7.87 -17.44 -5.11
C SER A 183 6.68 -17.40 -6.06
N ALA A 184 6.93 -17.58 -7.35
CA ALA A 184 5.89 -17.59 -8.37
C ALA A 184 6.28 -18.52 -9.53
N GLU A 185 5.32 -18.78 -10.42
CA GLU A 185 5.53 -19.59 -11.62
C GLU A 185 4.92 -18.91 -12.85
N LEU A 186 5.61 -18.96 -13.99
CA LEU A 186 5.01 -18.60 -15.28
C LEU A 186 4.10 -19.75 -15.73
N ILE A 187 2.78 -19.54 -15.70
CA ILE A 187 1.78 -20.58 -15.96
C ILE A 187 1.15 -20.51 -17.37
N ALA A 188 1.18 -19.34 -18.01
CA ALA A 188 0.76 -19.18 -19.41
C ALA A 188 1.53 -18.05 -20.11
N GLN A 189 1.65 -18.18 -21.44
CA GLN A 189 2.34 -17.21 -22.28
C GLN A 189 1.82 -17.28 -23.72
N GLY A 190 2.04 -16.21 -24.47
CA GLY A 190 1.75 -16.16 -25.88
C GLY A 190 1.81 -14.73 -26.39
N VAL A 191 0.93 -14.40 -27.33
CA VAL A 191 0.84 -13.07 -27.93
C VAL A 191 -0.53 -12.45 -27.67
N PHE A 192 -0.56 -11.13 -27.59
CA PHE A 192 -1.80 -10.36 -27.51
C PHE A 192 -1.93 -9.44 -28.73
N PHE A 193 -3.16 -8.97 -28.95
CA PHE A 193 -3.49 -7.94 -29.93
C PHE A 193 -4.20 -6.79 -29.23
N ASP A 194 -4.22 -5.61 -29.83
CA ASP A 194 -4.88 -4.46 -29.24
C ASP A 194 -6.37 -4.74 -28.99
N GLY A 195 -6.77 -4.59 -27.72
CA GLY A 195 -8.14 -4.64 -27.29
C GLY A 195 -8.79 -3.25 -27.25
N PRO A 196 -10.13 -3.17 -27.34
CA PRO A 196 -10.84 -1.93 -27.04
C PRO A 196 -10.71 -1.58 -25.55
N GLY A 197 -10.84 -0.31 -25.20
CA GLY A 197 -10.84 0.14 -23.80
C GLY A 197 -10.22 1.51 -23.60
N GLY A 198 -10.78 2.29 -22.67
CA GLY A 198 -10.26 3.60 -22.28
C GLY A 198 -9.18 3.50 -21.21
N THR A 199 -9.22 2.48 -20.35
CA THR A 199 -8.27 2.29 -19.24
C THR A 199 -7.22 1.22 -19.55
N PHE A 200 -6.12 1.19 -18.79
CA PHE A 200 -5.12 0.10 -18.88
C PHE A 200 -5.76 -1.28 -18.65
N ALA A 201 -6.67 -1.36 -17.69
CA ALA A 201 -7.35 -2.60 -17.33
C ALA A 201 -8.28 -3.11 -18.42
N GLU A 202 -9.07 -2.23 -19.05
CA GLU A 202 -9.97 -2.61 -20.14
C GLU A 202 -9.19 -3.10 -21.37
N LYS A 203 -8.09 -2.41 -21.70
CA LYS A 203 -7.18 -2.83 -22.80
C LYS A 203 -6.69 -4.25 -22.60
N MET A 204 -6.32 -4.63 -21.36
CA MET A 204 -5.92 -6.00 -21.03
C MET A 204 -7.11 -6.97 -21.06
N GLN A 205 -8.22 -6.58 -20.44
CA GLN A 205 -9.41 -7.43 -20.25
C GLN A 205 -10.01 -7.89 -21.58
N PHE A 206 -10.04 -6.98 -22.56
CA PHE A 206 -10.72 -7.17 -23.84
C PHE A 206 -9.76 -7.45 -25.00
N ALA A 207 -8.45 -7.48 -24.77
CA ALA A 207 -7.49 -7.89 -25.79
C ALA A 207 -7.73 -9.32 -26.25
N PRO A 208 -7.69 -9.58 -27.57
CA PRO A 208 -7.51 -10.94 -28.08
C PRO A 208 -6.14 -11.49 -27.63
N MET A 209 -6.12 -12.72 -27.13
CA MET A 209 -4.88 -13.41 -26.76
C MET A 209 -4.79 -14.75 -27.46
N ALA A 210 -3.59 -15.14 -27.86
CA ALA A 210 -3.33 -16.43 -28.47
C ALA A 210 -2.16 -17.11 -27.77
N TYR A 211 -2.43 -18.26 -27.15
CA TYR A 211 -1.40 -19.08 -26.51
C TYR A 211 -0.30 -19.50 -27.49
N ARG A 212 0.93 -19.59 -26.98
CA ARG A 212 2.07 -20.23 -27.66
C ARG A 212 2.72 -21.21 -26.69
N ARG A 213 3.21 -22.35 -27.20
CA ARG A 213 3.88 -23.32 -26.33
C ARG A 213 5.17 -22.71 -25.80
N LEU A 214 5.45 -22.95 -24.53
CA LEU A 214 6.64 -22.41 -23.86
C LEU A 214 7.92 -22.73 -24.64
N LYS A 215 8.08 -23.99 -25.06
CA LYS A 215 9.22 -24.46 -25.86
C LYS A 215 9.43 -23.67 -27.16
N ASP A 216 8.35 -23.16 -27.76
CA ASP A 216 8.43 -22.43 -29.02
C ASP A 216 8.86 -20.97 -28.80
N MET A 217 8.58 -20.40 -27.61
CA MET A 217 8.96 -19.02 -27.27
C MET A 217 10.30 -18.91 -26.52
N SER A 218 10.65 -19.91 -25.71
CA SER A 218 11.80 -19.85 -24.79
C SER A 218 12.76 -21.03 -24.89
N GLY A 219 12.41 -22.08 -25.65
CA GLY A 219 13.14 -23.35 -25.66
C GLY A 219 12.94 -24.21 -24.40
N LEU A 220 12.28 -23.71 -23.35
CA LEU A 220 12.05 -24.46 -22.12
C LEU A 220 10.91 -25.48 -22.25
N ARG A 221 11.07 -26.62 -21.58
CA ARG A 221 10.05 -27.69 -21.57
C ARG A 221 9.16 -27.67 -20.33
N GLU A 222 9.64 -27.08 -19.25
CA GLU A 222 8.97 -27.00 -17.95
C GLU A 222 8.69 -25.54 -17.60
N ARG A 223 7.65 -25.31 -16.80
CA ARG A 223 7.28 -23.97 -16.33
C ARG A 223 8.42 -23.41 -15.48
N PRO A 224 8.94 -22.21 -15.79
CA PRO A 224 10.00 -21.62 -15.00
C PRO A 224 9.45 -21.07 -13.69
N ALA A 225 10.14 -21.37 -12.59
CA ALA A 225 9.94 -20.70 -11.32
C ALA A 225 10.54 -19.30 -11.35
N LEU A 226 9.92 -18.38 -10.61
CA LEU A 226 10.33 -17.00 -10.43
C LEU A 226 10.56 -16.74 -8.94
N PRO A 227 11.62 -15.99 -8.56
CA PRO A 227 12.59 -15.33 -9.42
C PRO A 227 13.52 -16.29 -10.18
N ALA A 228 13.81 -15.98 -11.44
CA ALA A 228 14.74 -16.70 -12.28
C ALA A 228 16.05 -15.90 -12.42
N PRO A 229 17.15 -16.27 -11.73
CA PRO A 229 18.39 -15.49 -11.73
C PRO A 229 19.00 -15.28 -13.13
N GLU A 230 18.98 -16.33 -13.95
CA GLU A 230 19.48 -16.33 -15.33
C GLU A 230 18.48 -15.70 -16.33
N GLY A 231 17.26 -15.44 -15.89
CA GLY A 231 16.18 -14.92 -16.72
C GLY A 231 15.54 -15.99 -17.63
N VAL A 232 14.30 -15.73 -18.03
CA VAL A 232 13.53 -16.55 -18.96
C VAL A 232 13.41 -15.78 -20.28
N PRO A 233 14.20 -16.11 -21.32
CA PRO A 233 14.07 -15.46 -22.62
C PRO A 233 12.77 -15.91 -23.29
N LEU A 234 12.00 -14.96 -23.82
CA LEU A 234 10.73 -15.19 -24.51
C LEU A 234 10.75 -14.37 -25.80
N ALA A 235 10.50 -15.01 -26.93
CA ALA A 235 10.39 -14.33 -28.22
C ALA A 235 9.22 -14.87 -29.06
N CYS A 236 8.49 -13.97 -29.72
CA CYS A 236 7.50 -14.30 -30.74
C CYS A 236 7.26 -13.07 -31.63
N ALA A 237 7.33 -13.27 -32.95
CA ALA A 237 7.14 -12.19 -33.93
C ALA A 237 5.66 -11.86 -34.21
N ASP A 238 4.73 -12.69 -33.75
CA ASP A 238 3.30 -12.48 -33.97
C ASP A 238 2.71 -11.43 -33.01
N GLY A 239 1.55 -10.89 -33.38
CA GLY A 239 0.74 -10.02 -32.51
C GLY A 239 1.34 -8.63 -32.31
N GLU A 240 0.86 -7.94 -31.28
CA GLU A 240 1.36 -6.63 -30.86
C GLU A 240 2.45 -6.73 -29.78
N GLY A 241 2.65 -7.93 -29.22
CA GLY A 241 3.59 -8.19 -28.16
C GLY A 241 3.32 -9.50 -27.44
N ILE A 242 4.02 -9.71 -26.33
CA ILE A 242 4.00 -10.93 -25.53
C ILE A 242 3.10 -10.74 -24.31
N TYR A 243 2.21 -11.69 -24.04
CA TYR A 243 1.54 -11.78 -22.73
C TYR A 243 2.17 -12.88 -21.86
N LEU A 244 2.20 -12.65 -20.55
CA LEU A 244 2.73 -13.57 -19.55
C LEU A 244 1.79 -13.59 -18.34
N LEU A 245 1.35 -14.78 -17.92
CA LEU A 245 0.55 -14.98 -16.71
C LEU A 245 1.38 -15.70 -15.66
N VAL A 246 1.52 -15.07 -14.50
CA VAL A 246 2.31 -15.55 -13.37
C VAL A 246 1.39 -15.87 -12.19
N ASP A 247 1.56 -17.05 -11.58
CA ASP A 247 0.85 -17.51 -10.37
C ASP A 247 1.79 -17.46 -9.17
N LEU A 248 1.41 -16.75 -8.11
CA LEU A 248 2.16 -16.65 -6.85
C LEU A 248 1.82 -17.80 -5.88
N MET A 249 1.06 -18.78 -6.36
CA MET A 249 0.65 -20.04 -5.71
C MET A 249 -0.37 -19.87 -4.57
N GLU A 250 -0.38 -18.71 -3.92
CA GLU A 250 -1.33 -18.32 -2.88
C GLU A 250 -1.61 -16.81 -2.93
N GLU A 251 -2.78 -16.42 -2.44
CA GLU A 251 -3.16 -15.02 -2.25
C GLU A 251 -2.25 -14.38 -1.20
N ASP A 252 -1.72 -13.20 -1.49
CA ASP A 252 -0.90 -12.42 -0.56
C ASP A 252 -0.96 -10.93 -0.91
N ALA A 253 -0.44 -10.08 -0.03
CA ALA A 253 -0.47 -8.63 -0.18
C ALA A 253 0.93 -8.04 -0.08
N GLY A 254 1.25 -7.14 -1.00
CA GLY A 254 2.59 -6.58 -1.07
C GLY A 254 2.78 -5.57 -2.18
N PHE A 255 3.98 -5.01 -2.29
CA PHE A 255 4.30 -4.06 -3.36
C PHE A 255 4.58 -4.79 -4.68
N LEU A 256 3.92 -4.38 -5.76
CA LEU A 256 4.17 -4.92 -7.11
C LEU A 256 5.65 -4.75 -7.46
N ASP A 257 6.28 -5.82 -7.96
CA ASP A 257 7.71 -5.90 -8.26
C ASP A 257 7.95 -6.56 -9.62
N LEU A 258 8.79 -5.91 -10.42
CA LEU A 258 9.09 -6.28 -11.80
C LEU A 258 10.60 -6.29 -12.03
N ASP A 259 11.08 -7.33 -12.71
CA ASP A 259 12.47 -7.47 -13.18
C ASP A 259 12.46 -8.08 -14.57
N ILE A 260 12.70 -7.25 -15.59
CA ILE A 260 12.55 -7.63 -17.00
C ILE A 260 13.63 -6.95 -17.86
N GLY A 261 14.20 -7.71 -18.79
CA GLY A 261 15.13 -7.24 -19.81
C GLY A 261 14.43 -7.06 -21.16
N LEU A 262 14.74 -5.97 -21.84
CA LEU A 262 14.20 -5.62 -23.17
C LEU A 262 15.32 -5.07 -24.06
N ASP A 263 15.25 -5.35 -25.36
CA ASP A 263 16.23 -4.81 -26.32
C ASP A 263 16.00 -3.33 -26.64
N GLY A 264 14.75 -2.88 -26.52
CA GLY A 264 14.32 -1.51 -26.81
C GLY A 264 13.39 -0.96 -25.73
N GLU A 265 12.89 0.24 -25.97
CA GLU A 265 11.79 0.80 -25.18
C GLU A 265 10.50 0.04 -25.46
N ALA A 266 9.71 -0.22 -24.41
CA ALA A 266 8.44 -0.91 -24.56
C ALA A 266 7.45 -0.50 -23.47
N GLU A 267 6.17 -0.43 -23.84
CA GLU A 267 5.08 -0.36 -22.86
C GLU A 267 4.84 -1.74 -22.26
N ILE A 268 4.70 -1.79 -20.94
CA ILE A 268 4.27 -2.95 -20.18
C ILE A 268 3.02 -2.57 -19.41
N LEU A 269 1.91 -3.25 -19.70
CA LEU A 269 0.74 -3.21 -18.81
C LEU A 269 0.88 -4.34 -17.79
N ILE A 270 0.65 -4.00 -16.52
CA ILE A 270 0.77 -4.89 -15.37
C ILE A 270 -0.63 -5.04 -14.77
N GLY A 271 -1.27 -6.19 -15.02
CA GLY A 271 -2.56 -6.56 -14.43
C GLY A 271 -2.36 -7.44 -13.20
N TRP A 272 -3.27 -7.35 -12.22
CA TRP A 272 -3.26 -8.21 -11.04
C TRP A 272 -4.67 -8.64 -10.59
N GLY A 273 -4.76 -9.74 -9.85
CA GLY A 273 -6.02 -10.18 -9.25
C GLY A 273 -5.95 -11.55 -8.57
N GLU A 274 -7.07 -11.96 -7.98
CA GLU A 274 -7.19 -13.17 -7.14
C GLU A 274 -7.49 -14.43 -7.97
N HIS A 275 -8.19 -14.29 -9.10
CA HIS A 275 -8.69 -15.40 -9.90
C HIS A 275 -8.59 -15.18 -11.41
N THR A 276 -8.54 -16.30 -12.13
CA THR A 276 -8.57 -16.32 -13.60
C THR A 276 -9.85 -16.98 -14.10
N HIS A 277 -10.22 -16.69 -15.34
CA HIS A 277 -11.26 -17.39 -16.08
C HIS A 277 -10.65 -17.86 -17.40
N ASP A 278 -10.50 -19.18 -17.58
CA ASP A 278 -9.78 -19.77 -18.73
C ASP A 278 -8.39 -19.15 -18.97
N LEU A 279 -7.60 -19.03 -17.89
CA LEU A 279 -6.27 -18.41 -17.89
C LEU A 279 -6.24 -16.94 -18.32
N ARG A 280 -7.38 -16.25 -18.33
CA ARG A 280 -7.44 -14.79 -18.42
C ARG A 280 -7.62 -14.19 -17.03
N LEU A 281 -6.77 -13.23 -16.69
CA LEU A 281 -6.92 -12.45 -15.47
C LEU A 281 -8.07 -11.43 -15.63
N ARG A 282 -8.85 -11.22 -14.57
CA ARG A 282 -9.91 -10.20 -14.58
C ARG A 282 -9.36 -8.83 -14.20
N THR A 283 -8.74 -8.16 -15.15
CA THR A 283 -8.18 -6.82 -14.95
C THR A 283 -9.25 -5.74 -14.87
N ALA A 284 -10.39 -5.88 -15.56
CA ALA A 284 -11.51 -4.95 -15.48
C ALA A 284 -12.79 -5.63 -14.97
N VAL A 285 -13.36 -5.11 -13.87
CA VAL A 285 -14.57 -5.66 -13.23
C VAL A 285 -15.57 -4.54 -12.96
N GLY A 286 -16.52 -4.34 -13.87
CA GLY A 286 -17.39 -3.17 -13.85
C GLY A 286 -16.54 -1.89 -13.93
N PRO A 287 -16.68 -0.92 -13.02
CA PRO A 287 -15.87 0.31 -13.02
C PRO A 287 -14.47 0.16 -12.39
N ARG A 288 -14.04 -1.05 -12.03
CA ARG A 288 -12.80 -1.33 -11.28
C ARG A 288 -11.68 -1.74 -12.23
N ASN A 289 -10.49 -1.17 -12.07
CA ASN A 289 -9.33 -1.31 -12.96
C ASN A 289 -8.09 -1.86 -12.22
N PHE A 290 -7.88 -3.16 -12.26
CA PHE A 290 -6.71 -3.81 -11.65
C PHE A 290 -5.55 -3.93 -12.63
N ALA A 291 -5.12 -2.78 -13.15
CA ALA A 291 -3.94 -2.68 -14.01
C ALA A 291 -3.21 -1.34 -13.86
N ALA A 292 -1.92 -1.35 -14.18
CA ALA A 292 -1.04 -0.19 -14.17
C ALA A 292 -0.13 -0.20 -15.41
N ARG A 293 0.51 0.92 -15.69
CA ARG A 293 1.45 1.04 -16.81
C ARG A 293 2.88 1.22 -16.32
N TYR A 294 3.80 0.51 -16.96
CA TYR A 294 5.24 0.72 -16.85
C TYR A 294 5.82 0.90 -18.25
N MET A 295 6.44 2.04 -18.51
CA MET A 295 7.17 2.30 -19.73
C MET A 295 8.65 2.01 -19.50
N ALA A 296 9.14 0.95 -20.13
CA ALA A 296 10.46 0.42 -19.93
C ALA A 296 11.49 1.10 -20.85
N ARG A 297 12.73 1.20 -20.35
CA ARG A 297 13.91 1.58 -21.15
C ARG A 297 14.63 0.34 -21.70
N PRO A 298 15.53 0.48 -22.68
CA PRO A 298 16.37 -0.63 -23.11
C PRO A 298 17.22 -1.20 -21.96
N GLY A 299 17.53 -2.49 -22.07
CA GLY A 299 18.26 -3.26 -21.07
C GLY A 299 17.39 -3.76 -19.91
N ARG A 300 18.02 -4.00 -18.76
CA ARG A 300 17.35 -4.53 -17.56
C ARG A 300 16.64 -3.42 -16.78
N ASN A 301 15.36 -3.64 -16.51
CA ASN A 301 14.47 -2.79 -15.74
C ASN A 301 14.14 -3.49 -14.42
N ARG A 302 14.40 -2.82 -13.28
CA ARG A 302 14.04 -3.30 -11.94
C ARG A 302 13.17 -2.24 -11.29
N PHE A 303 12.00 -2.65 -10.82
CA PHE A 303 11.00 -1.73 -10.30
C PHE A 303 10.21 -2.37 -9.16
N THR A 304 9.94 -1.57 -8.13
CA THR A 304 8.98 -1.90 -7.07
C THR A 304 8.10 -0.67 -6.86
N HIS A 305 6.78 -0.83 -6.92
CA HIS A 305 5.85 0.28 -6.64
C HIS A 305 5.66 0.43 -5.13
N LEU A 306 6.41 1.35 -4.50
CA LEU A 306 6.48 1.48 -3.02
C LEU A 306 5.34 2.29 -2.39
N PHE A 307 4.39 2.79 -3.16
CA PHE A 307 3.35 3.70 -2.64
C PHE A 307 2.01 3.03 -2.34
N ARG A 308 1.80 1.81 -2.86
CA ARG A 308 0.56 1.06 -2.63
C ARG A 308 0.79 -0.44 -2.76
N ARG A 309 0.24 -1.19 -1.80
CA ARG A 309 0.19 -2.65 -1.87
C ARG A 309 -0.87 -3.09 -2.88
N ALA A 310 -0.68 -4.27 -3.46
CA ALA A 310 -1.70 -5.00 -4.19
C ALA A 310 -1.93 -6.34 -3.48
N GLY A 311 -3.19 -6.66 -3.18
CA GLY A 311 -3.63 -8.03 -2.90
C GLY A 311 -3.83 -8.78 -4.21
N LEU A 312 -3.13 -9.89 -4.38
CA LEU A 312 -3.25 -10.73 -5.56
C LEU A 312 -2.73 -12.14 -5.32
N ARG A 313 -3.15 -13.04 -6.20
CA ARG A 313 -2.47 -14.31 -6.50
C ARG A 313 -1.82 -14.30 -7.87
N PHE A 314 -2.42 -13.62 -8.84
CA PHE A 314 -1.96 -13.63 -10.23
C PHE A 314 -1.47 -12.25 -10.67
N VAL A 315 -0.40 -12.25 -11.46
CA VAL A 315 0.07 -11.09 -12.22
C VAL A 315 0.04 -11.44 -13.69
N GLU A 316 -0.53 -10.56 -14.52
CA GLU A 316 -0.49 -10.66 -15.97
C GLU A 316 0.30 -9.48 -16.54
N LEU A 317 1.23 -9.76 -17.44
CA LEU A 317 2.01 -8.74 -18.15
C LEU A 317 1.63 -8.75 -19.61
N PHE A 318 1.33 -7.57 -20.17
CA PHE A 318 1.32 -7.35 -21.61
C PHE A 318 2.53 -6.50 -21.97
N VAL A 319 3.53 -7.14 -22.56
CA VAL A 319 4.79 -6.53 -22.97
C VAL A 319 4.71 -6.21 -24.46
N ARG A 320 4.64 -4.93 -24.83
CA ARG A 320 4.59 -4.49 -26.23
C ARG A 320 5.98 -4.54 -26.89
N ALA A 321 6.50 -5.76 -26.97
CA ALA A 321 7.75 -6.13 -27.64
C ALA A 321 7.68 -7.60 -28.09
N HIS A 322 8.39 -7.93 -29.16
CA HIS A 322 8.47 -9.29 -29.70
C HIS A 322 9.53 -10.17 -29.05
N ALA A 323 10.34 -9.61 -28.14
CA ALA A 323 11.30 -10.32 -27.33
C ALA A 323 11.46 -9.65 -25.96
N CYS A 324 11.57 -10.45 -24.91
CA CYS A 324 11.91 -9.99 -23.56
C CYS A 324 12.61 -11.10 -22.77
N THR A 325 13.27 -10.73 -21.67
CA THR A 325 13.81 -11.68 -20.69
C THR A 325 13.16 -11.42 -19.33
N LEU A 326 12.30 -12.34 -18.87
CA LEU A 326 11.64 -12.20 -17.58
C LEU A 326 12.53 -12.76 -16.46
N TYR A 327 12.89 -11.94 -15.47
CA TYR A 327 13.58 -12.39 -14.26
C TYR A 327 12.61 -12.53 -13.09
N TYR A 328 11.61 -11.65 -13.00
CA TYR A 328 10.57 -11.69 -11.99
C TYR A 328 9.36 -10.81 -12.35
N ALA A 329 8.18 -11.28 -11.98
CA ALA A 329 6.97 -10.48 -11.86
C ALA A 329 6.15 -11.03 -10.70
N GLY A 330 5.66 -10.17 -9.82
CA GLY A 330 4.95 -10.58 -8.61
C GLY A 330 4.91 -9.45 -7.60
N ILE A 331 5.07 -9.80 -6.32
CA ILE A 331 5.11 -8.82 -5.24
C ILE A 331 6.34 -8.99 -4.34
N ARG A 332 6.64 -7.95 -3.56
CA ARG A 332 7.33 -8.04 -2.28
C ARG A 332 6.27 -8.12 -1.19
N PRO A 333 6.00 -9.28 -0.58
CA PRO A 333 5.01 -9.38 0.50
C PRO A 333 5.34 -8.40 1.61
N THR A 334 4.34 -7.72 2.15
CA THR A 334 4.54 -6.68 3.16
C THR A 334 3.65 -7.00 4.35
N ARG A 335 4.24 -7.35 5.50
CA ARG A 335 3.47 -7.92 6.63
C ARG A 335 3.68 -7.15 7.91
N LEU A 336 2.63 -7.02 8.71
CA LEU A 336 2.79 -6.62 10.11
C LEU A 336 3.58 -7.72 10.84
N PRO A 337 4.68 -7.39 11.54
CA PRO A 337 5.38 -8.37 12.34
C PRO A 337 4.52 -8.76 13.56
N VAL A 338 4.16 -10.04 13.65
CA VAL A 338 3.45 -10.62 14.79
C VAL A 338 4.38 -11.61 15.48
N SER A 339 4.64 -11.39 16.76
CA SER A 339 5.46 -12.29 17.61
C SER A 339 4.58 -13.32 18.32
N ASP A 340 5.19 -14.44 18.74
CA ASP A 340 4.61 -15.38 19.72
C ASP A 340 3.21 -15.92 19.39
N LYS A 341 2.95 -16.19 18.10
CA LYS A 341 1.67 -16.75 17.64
C LYS A 341 1.33 -18.04 18.40
N PRO A 342 0.11 -18.14 18.97
CA PRO A 342 -0.39 -19.39 19.55
C PRO A 342 -0.27 -20.55 18.56
N ARG A 343 0.14 -21.72 19.05
CA ARG A 343 0.18 -22.93 18.23
C ARG A 343 -1.18 -23.62 18.29
N PHE A 344 -1.79 -23.78 17.13
CA PHE A 344 -3.00 -24.56 16.96
C PHE A 344 -2.71 -25.75 16.04
N HIS A 345 -3.14 -26.93 16.45
CA HIS A 345 -3.03 -28.13 15.65
C HIS A 345 -4.25 -29.01 15.90
N VAL A 346 -4.81 -29.54 14.81
CA VAL A 346 -5.86 -30.56 14.84
C VAL A 346 -5.50 -31.70 13.90
N ALA A 347 -5.89 -32.93 14.27
CA ALA A 347 -5.50 -34.12 13.52
C ALA A 347 -6.16 -34.23 12.14
N ASP A 348 -7.36 -33.65 11.98
CA ASP A 348 -8.06 -33.66 10.70
C ASP A 348 -7.46 -32.64 9.72
N HIS A 349 -6.97 -33.13 8.57
CA HIS A 349 -6.27 -32.31 7.59
C HIS A 349 -7.13 -31.21 6.97
N LEU A 350 -8.44 -31.43 6.79
CA LEU A 350 -9.33 -30.41 6.24
C LEU A 350 -9.52 -29.28 7.26
N HIS A 351 -9.79 -29.59 8.52
CA HIS A 351 -9.92 -28.58 9.58
C HIS A 351 -8.60 -27.82 9.81
N GLN A 352 -7.47 -28.52 9.77
CA GLN A 352 -6.16 -27.89 9.84
C GLN A 352 -5.97 -26.90 8.67
N ARG A 353 -6.36 -27.29 7.45
CA ARG A 353 -6.28 -26.42 6.28
C ARG A 353 -7.23 -25.22 6.37
N ILE A 354 -8.45 -25.40 6.88
CA ILE A 354 -9.40 -24.30 7.13
C ILE A 354 -8.81 -23.28 8.10
N TYR A 355 -8.19 -23.76 9.17
CA TYR A 355 -7.50 -22.88 10.13
C TYR A 355 -6.35 -22.12 9.48
N GLU A 356 -5.47 -22.79 8.74
CA GLU A 356 -4.35 -22.15 8.03
C GLU A 356 -4.81 -21.07 7.05
N VAL A 357 -5.85 -21.35 6.26
CA VAL A 357 -6.43 -20.37 5.34
C VAL A 357 -7.00 -19.19 6.12
N SER A 358 -7.69 -19.44 7.23
CA SER A 358 -8.27 -18.38 8.06
C SER A 358 -7.19 -17.47 8.68
N VAL A 359 -6.09 -18.04 9.15
CA VAL A 359 -4.93 -17.27 9.65
C VAL A 359 -4.27 -16.49 8.51
N ASN A 360 -4.11 -17.10 7.34
CA ASN A 360 -3.55 -16.43 6.17
C ASN A 360 -4.41 -15.24 5.74
N THR A 361 -5.73 -15.41 5.63
CA THR A 361 -6.68 -14.33 5.34
C THR A 361 -6.57 -13.21 6.37
N LEU A 362 -6.55 -13.54 7.67
CA LEU A 362 -6.42 -12.55 8.74
C LEU A 362 -5.12 -11.74 8.60
N THR A 363 -3.99 -12.40 8.35
CA THR A 363 -2.70 -11.70 8.21
C THR A 363 -2.57 -10.93 6.91
N ALA A 364 -3.21 -11.37 5.83
CA ALA A 364 -3.28 -10.62 4.57
C ALA A 364 -4.17 -9.38 4.69
N CYS A 365 -5.08 -9.36 5.67
CA CYS A 365 -5.98 -8.24 5.96
C CYS A 365 -5.50 -7.38 7.15
N MET A 366 -4.20 -7.40 7.46
CA MET A 366 -3.64 -6.71 8.62
C MET A 366 -2.33 -6.00 8.27
N HIS A 367 -2.41 -4.69 8.07
CA HIS A 367 -1.29 -3.85 7.63
C HIS A 367 -1.16 -2.60 8.51
N GLU A 368 -1.55 -1.42 8.03
CA GLU A 368 -1.57 -0.20 8.87
C GLU A 368 -2.80 -0.19 9.80
N HIS A 369 -3.85 -0.88 9.38
CA HIS A 369 -5.05 -1.22 10.15
C HIS A 369 -5.57 -2.58 9.67
N TYR A 370 -6.68 -3.03 10.24
CA TYR A 370 -7.47 -4.13 9.65
C TYR A 370 -8.12 -3.70 8.33
N GLU A 371 -8.14 -4.58 7.35
CA GLU A 371 -8.66 -4.32 6.00
C GLU A 371 -9.77 -5.32 5.68
N ASP A 372 -10.88 -4.93 5.07
CA ASP A 372 -11.94 -5.86 4.64
C ASP A 372 -11.43 -6.93 3.66
N CYS A 373 -10.52 -6.53 2.77
CA CYS A 373 -9.80 -7.41 1.86
C CYS A 373 -8.50 -6.76 1.40
N PRO A 374 -7.47 -7.55 1.03
CA PRO A 374 -6.20 -7.01 0.54
C PRO A 374 -6.28 -6.49 -0.90
N TRP A 375 -7.29 -6.90 -1.66
CA TRP A 375 -7.34 -6.67 -3.11
C TRP A 375 -8.02 -5.36 -3.51
N ARG A 376 -9.33 -5.21 -3.28
CA ARG A 376 -10.14 -4.21 -3.99
C ARG A 376 -10.46 -2.94 -3.18
N GLU A 377 -10.43 -3.00 -1.85
CA GLU A 377 -10.83 -1.87 -0.98
C GLU A 377 -9.76 -1.52 0.04
N GLN A 378 -9.16 -2.52 0.69
CA GLN A 378 -8.16 -2.33 1.75
C GLN A 378 -8.61 -1.38 2.85
N ALA A 379 -9.91 -1.33 3.17
CA ALA A 379 -10.48 -0.31 4.04
C ALA A 379 -10.81 -0.88 5.42
N LEU A 380 -10.70 -0.04 6.46
CA LEU A 380 -11.06 -0.42 7.82
C LEU A 380 -12.57 -0.28 8.02
N TYR A 381 -13.30 -1.36 7.74
CA TYR A 381 -14.71 -1.43 8.08
C TYR A 381 -14.90 -1.84 9.55
N THR A 382 -15.72 -1.08 10.27
CA THR A 382 -15.93 -1.27 11.72
C THR A 382 -16.47 -2.67 12.06
N MET A 383 -17.46 -3.18 11.31
CA MET A 383 -18.03 -4.49 11.60
C MET A 383 -17.09 -5.65 11.24
N ASP A 384 -16.45 -5.59 10.08
CA ASP A 384 -15.50 -6.59 9.58
C ASP A 384 -14.33 -6.76 10.56
N SER A 385 -13.78 -5.63 10.99
CA SER A 385 -12.66 -5.59 11.94
C SER A 385 -13.00 -6.17 13.31
N ARG A 386 -14.26 -6.19 13.74
CA ARG A 386 -14.65 -6.91 14.97
C ARG A 386 -14.32 -8.39 14.88
N ASN A 387 -14.69 -9.03 13.79
CA ASN A 387 -14.43 -10.46 13.59
C ASN A 387 -12.93 -10.72 13.44
N GLN A 388 -12.22 -9.83 12.75
CA GLN A 388 -10.76 -9.91 12.60
C GLN A 388 -10.04 -9.77 13.94
N MET A 389 -10.45 -8.81 14.79
CA MET A 389 -9.95 -8.63 16.16
C MET A 389 -10.20 -9.88 17.00
N LEU A 390 -11.44 -10.38 17.05
CA LEU A 390 -11.81 -11.54 17.86
C LEU A 390 -11.01 -12.79 17.44
N CYS A 391 -10.95 -13.07 16.13
CA CYS A 391 -10.12 -14.18 15.62
C CYS A 391 -8.63 -13.95 15.90
N GLY A 392 -8.15 -12.71 15.79
CA GLY A 392 -6.77 -12.31 16.05
C GLY A 392 -6.34 -12.54 17.50
N TYR A 393 -7.22 -12.32 18.48
CA TYR A 393 -6.90 -12.62 19.88
C TYR A 393 -6.51 -14.09 20.09
N TYR A 394 -7.20 -15.02 19.41
CA TYR A 394 -6.90 -16.45 19.51
C TYR A 394 -5.78 -16.92 18.57
N ALA A 395 -5.75 -16.41 17.34
CA ALA A 395 -4.82 -16.89 16.31
C ALA A 395 -3.44 -16.23 16.38
N LEU A 396 -3.38 -14.98 16.84
CA LEU A 396 -2.19 -14.13 16.77
C LEU A 396 -1.73 -13.65 18.15
N GLY A 397 -2.64 -13.55 19.13
CA GLY A 397 -2.32 -13.02 20.46
C GLY A 397 -1.90 -11.54 20.42
N GLU A 398 -2.39 -10.78 19.44
CA GLU A 398 -1.99 -9.39 19.19
C GLU A 398 -3.10 -8.40 19.61
N TYR A 399 -2.72 -7.33 20.32
CA TYR A 399 -3.59 -6.29 20.86
C TYR A 399 -3.23 -4.86 20.39
N ALA A 400 -2.02 -4.59 19.91
CA ALA A 400 -1.63 -3.26 19.42
C ALA A 400 -2.43 -2.82 18.18
N MET A 401 -2.66 -3.72 17.22
CA MET A 401 -3.43 -3.48 16.01
C MET A 401 -4.92 -3.23 16.29
N PRO A 402 -5.60 -4.04 17.13
CA PRO A 402 -6.92 -3.71 17.66
C PRO A 402 -6.99 -2.32 18.30
N ARG A 403 -6.04 -1.99 19.20
CA ARG A 403 -5.97 -0.69 19.88
C ARG A 403 -5.85 0.47 18.88
N ALA A 404 -4.96 0.35 17.90
CA ALA A 404 -4.73 1.35 16.87
C ALA A 404 -5.95 1.54 15.97
N SER A 405 -6.57 0.45 15.54
CA SER A 405 -7.77 0.45 14.70
C SER A 405 -8.98 1.06 15.41
N LEU A 406 -9.20 0.72 16.69
CA LEU A 406 -10.26 1.34 17.51
C LEU A 406 -10.08 2.85 17.65
N ARG A 407 -8.84 3.33 17.84
CA ARG A 407 -8.57 4.77 17.88
C ARG A 407 -8.87 5.43 16.53
N LEU A 408 -8.46 4.82 15.42
CA LEU A 408 -8.78 5.34 14.08
C LEU A 408 -10.29 5.44 13.85
N MET A 409 -11.05 4.43 14.24
CA MET A 409 -12.53 4.49 14.18
C MET A 409 -13.06 5.65 15.03
N ALA A 410 -12.61 5.76 16.28
CA ALA A 410 -13.07 6.80 17.20
C ALA A 410 -12.77 8.23 16.70
N LEU A 411 -11.63 8.45 16.04
CA LEU A 411 -11.29 9.72 15.39
C LEU A 411 -12.22 10.06 14.21
N GLY A 412 -12.87 9.05 13.62
CA GLY A 412 -13.89 9.20 12.58
C GLY A 412 -15.31 9.38 13.13
N PHE A 413 -15.50 9.67 14.42
CA PHE A 413 -16.81 9.98 14.96
C PHE A 413 -17.33 11.33 14.44
N ARG A 414 -18.58 11.33 13.97
CA ARG A 414 -19.19 12.46 13.27
C ARG A 414 -20.21 13.18 14.15
N GLU A 415 -20.53 14.41 13.75
CA GLU A 415 -21.52 15.25 14.43
C GLU A 415 -22.94 14.66 14.42
N ASP A 416 -23.26 13.80 13.45
CA ASP A 416 -24.56 13.09 13.39
C ASP A 416 -24.64 11.91 14.37
N GLY A 417 -23.60 11.65 15.17
CA GLY A 417 -23.56 10.60 16.17
C GLY A 417 -23.24 9.20 15.61
N LEU A 418 -22.77 9.11 14.35
CA LEU A 418 -22.29 7.87 13.74
C LEU A 418 -20.78 7.93 13.48
N LEU A 419 -20.16 6.78 13.31
CA LEU A 419 -18.79 6.70 12.80
C LEU A 419 -18.81 6.83 11.27
N GLU A 420 -17.73 7.36 10.68
CA GLU A 420 -17.44 7.15 9.26
C GLU A 420 -17.45 5.63 8.97
N LEU A 421 -17.99 5.23 7.81
CA LEU A 421 -18.12 3.80 7.47
C LEU A 421 -16.76 3.09 7.39
N CYS A 422 -15.73 3.82 6.96
CA CYS A 422 -14.33 3.38 6.92
C CYS A 422 -13.45 4.39 7.65
N ALA A 423 -12.30 3.97 8.19
CA ALA A 423 -11.38 4.86 8.90
C ALA A 423 -9.89 4.59 8.56
N PRO A 424 -9.09 5.61 8.19
CA PRO A 424 -9.48 6.98 7.90
C PRO A 424 -10.12 7.12 6.52
N ALA A 425 -11.28 7.76 6.43
CA ALA A 425 -11.95 8.00 5.15
C ALA A 425 -12.89 9.20 5.19
N ARG A 426 -13.33 9.65 4.00
CA ARG A 426 -14.60 10.37 3.82
C ARG A 426 -15.42 9.60 2.81
N VAL A 427 -16.48 8.95 3.25
CA VAL A 427 -17.40 8.23 2.37
C VAL A 427 -18.82 8.74 2.61
N SER A 428 -19.63 8.79 1.56
CA SER A 428 -20.98 9.36 1.64
C SER A 428 -21.99 8.47 2.37
N VAL A 429 -21.66 7.19 2.56
CA VAL A 429 -22.54 6.18 3.15
C VAL A 429 -22.13 5.93 4.59
N THR A 430 -23.11 5.83 5.48
CA THR A 430 -22.95 5.34 6.86
C THR A 430 -23.86 4.13 7.07
N ILE A 431 -23.45 3.23 7.97
CA ILE A 431 -24.26 2.05 8.32
C ILE A 431 -24.39 2.02 9.85
N PRO A 432 -25.58 2.33 10.42
CA PRO A 432 -25.74 2.42 11.88
C PRO A 432 -25.33 1.16 12.65
N SER A 433 -25.55 -0.03 12.08
CA SER A 433 -25.12 -1.30 12.70
C SER A 433 -23.60 -1.45 12.77
N PHE A 434 -22.85 -0.83 11.85
CA PHE A 434 -21.39 -0.80 11.89
C PHE A 434 -20.92 0.11 13.03
N THR A 435 -21.52 1.29 13.17
CA THR A 435 -21.28 2.18 14.33
C THR A 435 -21.57 1.46 15.65
N ALA A 436 -22.70 0.75 15.76
CA ALA A 436 -23.07 0.02 16.97
C ALA A 436 -22.03 -1.05 17.35
N MET A 437 -21.38 -1.67 16.36
CA MET A 437 -20.38 -2.72 16.59
C MET A 437 -19.14 -2.19 17.31
N PHE A 438 -18.83 -0.88 17.23
CA PHE A 438 -17.73 -0.26 17.98
C PHE A 438 -17.85 -0.49 19.49
N LEU A 439 -19.08 -0.50 20.04
CA LEU A 439 -19.33 -0.76 21.46
C LEU A 439 -18.91 -2.18 21.85
N VAL A 440 -19.24 -3.16 20.99
CA VAL A 440 -18.90 -4.57 21.18
C VAL A 440 -17.38 -4.75 21.04
N GLN A 441 -16.76 -4.15 20.02
CA GLN A 441 -15.31 -4.22 19.83
C GLN A 441 -14.55 -3.64 21.01
N LEU A 442 -14.99 -2.51 21.56
CA LEU A 442 -14.34 -1.90 22.72
C LEU A 442 -14.47 -2.78 23.98
N GLN A 443 -15.65 -3.37 24.19
CA GLN A 443 -15.88 -4.31 25.29
C GLN A 443 -14.98 -5.55 25.15
N GLU A 444 -14.96 -6.16 23.97
CA GLU A 444 -14.16 -7.34 23.69
C GLU A 444 -12.67 -7.02 23.79
N TYR A 445 -12.21 -5.90 23.22
CA TYR A 445 -10.83 -5.46 23.38
C TYR A 445 -10.43 -5.34 24.85
N HIS A 446 -11.26 -4.70 25.67
CA HIS A 446 -10.99 -4.58 27.10
C HIS A 446 -10.92 -5.95 27.80
N LEU A 447 -11.85 -6.85 27.46
CA LEU A 447 -11.91 -8.21 28.02
C LEU A 447 -10.66 -9.04 27.69
N TYR A 448 -10.20 -9.00 26.43
CA TYR A 448 -9.08 -9.82 25.97
C TYR A 448 -7.71 -9.21 26.26
N SER A 449 -7.55 -7.89 26.13
CA SER A 449 -6.27 -7.21 26.35
C SER A 449 -6.01 -6.83 27.81
N GLY A 450 -7.07 -6.61 28.61
CA GLY A 450 -6.98 -6.04 29.96
C GLY A 450 -6.65 -4.54 30.00
N ASP A 451 -6.49 -3.87 28.85
CA ASP A 451 -6.10 -2.45 28.74
C ASP A 451 -7.26 -1.52 29.14
N SER A 452 -7.40 -1.35 30.45
CA SER A 452 -8.40 -0.51 31.09
C SER A 452 -8.17 0.99 30.84
N GLU A 453 -6.92 1.38 30.58
CA GLU A 453 -6.56 2.78 30.34
C GLU A 453 -7.10 3.22 28.98
N PHE A 454 -6.79 2.47 27.92
CA PHE A 454 -7.32 2.75 26.59
C PHE A 454 -8.84 2.62 26.53
N ALA A 455 -9.41 1.60 27.19
CA ALA A 455 -10.87 1.46 27.27
C ALA A 455 -11.51 2.74 27.83
N ARG A 456 -10.93 3.29 28.92
CA ARG A 456 -11.38 4.54 29.54
C ARG A 456 -11.20 5.76 28.62
N GLU A 457 -10.09 5.82 27.87
CA GLU A 457 -9.84 6.85 26.85
C GLU A 457 -10.94 6.87 25.79
N MET A 458 -11.44 5.70 25.36
CA MET A 458 -12.47 5.57 24.31
C MET A 458 -13.91 5.67 24.83
N LEU A 459 -14.14 5.58 26.15
CA LEU A 459 -15.49 5.65 26.74
C LEU A 459 -16.31 6.88 26.33
N PRO A 460 -15.76 8.10 26.20
CA PRO A 460 -16.52 9.26 25.74
C PRO A 460 -17.16 9.04 24.36
N VAL A 461 -16.42 8.47 23.40
CA VAL A 461 -16.93 8.16 22.05
C VAL A 461 -17.96 7.03 22.12
N ALA A 462 -17.67 5.97 22.88
CA ALA A 462 -18.62 4.86 23.06
C ALA A 462 -19.96 5.33 23.67
N ARG A 463 -19.91 6.22 24.65
CA ARG A 463 -21.11 6.83 25.25
C ARG A 463 -21.88 7.65 24.22
N ALA A 464 -21.19 8.50 23.46
CA ALA A 464 -21.83 9.33 22.44
C ALA A 464 -22.51 8.47 21.35
N VAL A 465 -21.88 7.39 20.91
CA VAL A 465 -22.48 6.39 19.99
C VAL A 465 -23.75 5.78 20.59
N ALA A 466 -23.69 5.32 21.84
CA ALA A 466 -24.85 4.71 22.50
C ALA A 466 -26.01 5.70 22.66
N GLU A 467 -25.72 6.93 23.09
CA GLU A 467 -26.70 8.02 23.21
C GLU A 467 -27.33 8.37 21.86
N ALA A 468 -26.52 8.47 20.80
CA ALA A 468 -26.98 8.74 19.45
C ALA A 468 -27.91 7.64 18.90
N LEU A 469 -27.64 6.37 19.20
CA LEU A 469 -28.51 5.25 18.81
C LEU A 469 -29.81 5.25 19.62
N LEU A 470 -29.74 5.51 20.93
CA LEU A 470 -30.93 5.60 21.79
C LEU A 470 -31.84 6.78 21.40
N ALA A 471 -31.27 7.90 20.99
CA ALA A 471 -32.03 9.06 20.52
C ALA A 471 -32.82 8.81 19.22
N ARG A 472 -32.47 7.73 18.49
CA ARG A 472 -33.18 7.31 17.26
C ARG A 472 -34.31 6.32 17.53
N VAL A 473 -34.49 5.89 18.78
CA VAL A 473 -35.61 5.03 19.16
C VAL A 473 -36.90 5.84 19.11
N ASP A 474 -37.87 5.39 18.33
CA ASP A 474 -39.15 6.06 18.19
C ASP A 474 -40.17 5.58 19.25
N GLY A 475 -41.43 6.05 19.13
CA GLY A 475 -42.50 5.70 20.07
C GLY A 475 -42.84 4.19 20.15
N SER A 476 -42.36 3.37 19.22
CA SER A 476 -42.49 1.90 19.26
C SER A 476 -41.47 1.23 20.18
N GLY A 477 -40.42 1.95 20.61
CA GLY A 477 -39.30 1.37 21.33
C GLY A 477 -38.25 0.71 20.43
N LEU A 478 -38.32 0.93 19.11
CA LEU A 478 -37.35 0.44 18.12
C LEU A 478 -36.68 1.60 17.37
N ILE A 479 -35.53 1.31 16.75
CA ILE A 479 -34.94 2.21 15.75
C ILE A 479 -35.66 1.94 14.42
N PRO A 480 -36.28 2.95 13.78
CA PRO A 480 -36.99 2.78 12.52
C PRO A 480 -36.02 2.40 11.39
N ALA A 481 -36.53 1.67 10.40
CA ALA A 481 -35.77 1.11 9.28
C ALA A 481 -35.26 2.16 8.30
#